data_AF-A0A9D4F4S8-F1
#
_entry.id   AF-A0A9D4F4S8-F1
#
_cell.length_a   1.000
_cell.length_b   1.000
_cell.length_c   1.000
_cell.angle_alpha   90.00
_cell.angle_beta   90.00
_cell.angle_gamma   90.00
#
_symmetry.space_group_name_H-M   'P 1'
#
loop_
_entity.id
_entity.type
_entity.pdbx_description
1 polymer ?
#
loop_
_entity_poly.entity_id
_entity_poly.type
_entity_poly.pdbx_seq_one_letter_code
_entity_poly.pdbx_strand_id
1 'polypeptide(L)'
;MLVSSAVVPMMRVGFLPVIPKPITERATVIHCVTNFQSVRRQLNQESLAIWCDKGVFALASDIYLHETNKFSDLFLCMGPFH
;
A
#
# COMPACT_ATOMS: atom_id res chain seq x y z
N MET A 1 42.40 -13.53 11.13
CA MET A 1 41.15 -14.23 10.74
C MET A 1 40.56 -13.51 9.55
N LEU A 2 40.59 -14.12 8.36
CA LEU A 2 39.90 -13.62 7.18
C LEU A 2 38.46 -14.13 7.25
N VAL A 3 37.52 -13.28 7.64
CA VAL A 3 36.09 -13.61 7.54
C VAL A 3 35.73 -13.48 6.07
N SER A 4 35.55 -14.63 5.41
CA SER A 4 35.02 -14.69 4.05
C SER A 4 33.66 -14.00 4.04
N SER A 5 33.55 -12.90 3.30
CA SER A 5 32.27 -12.27 2.99
C SER A 5 31.48 -13.20 2.09
N ALA A 6 30.76 -14.15 2.70
CA ALA A 6 29.78 -14.95 1.99
C ALA A 6 28.79 -13.97 1.33
N VAL A 7 28.74 -13.99 0.00
CA VAL A 7 27.82 -13.16 -0.78
C VAL A 7 26.41 -13.55 -0.38
N VAL A 8 25.72 -12.69 0.38
CA VAL A 8 24.31 -12.91 0.71
C VAL A 8 23.54 -12.85 -0.61
N PRO A 9 22.88 -13.94 -1.05
CA PRO A 9 22.12 -13.91 -2.29
C PRO A 9 20.98 -12.91 -2.14
N MET A 10 21.07 -11.81 -2.89
CA MET A 10 20.07 -10.76 -2.93
C MET A 10 18.88 -11.23 -3.76
N MET A 11 17.79 -11.63 -3.09
CA MET A 11 16.52 -11.93 -3.75
C MET A 11 15.68 -10.65 -3.87
N ARG A 12 15.10 -10.40 -5.05
CA ARG A 12 14.10 -9.34 -5.20
C ARG A 12 12.79 -9.81 -4.60
N VAL A 13 12.34 -9.14 -3.53
CA VAL A 13 11.05 -9.39 -2.89
C VAL A 13 10.10 -8.25 -3.26
N GLY A 14 8.88 -8.59 -3.68
CA GLY A 14 7.83 -7.62 -3.96
C GLY A 14 7.06 -7.24 -2.69
N PHE A 15 6.61 -5.99 -2.62
CA PHE A 15 5.69 -5.52 -1.58
C PHE A 15 4.28 -5.40 -2.17
N LEU A 16 3.30 -6.07 -1.55
CA LEU A 16 1.90 -6.00 -1.93
C LEU A 16 1.11 -5.34 -0.79
N PRO A 17 0.76 -4.04 -0.90
CA PRO A 17 -0.01 -3.38 0.13
C PRO A 17 -1.48 -3.80 0.02
N VAL A 18 -1.98 -4.35 1.13
CA VAL A 18 -3.38 -4.78 1.26
C VAL A 18 -3.99 -4.04 2.44
N ILE A 19 -5.11 -3.36 2.23
CA ILE A 19 -5.91 -2.83 3.33
C ILE A 19 -6.63 -4.01 3.97
N PRO A 20 -6.41 -4.29 5.28
CA PRO A 20 -7.03 -5.43 5.94
C PRO A 20 -8.54 -5.25 6.05
N LYS A 21 -9.25 -6.38 6.23
CA LYS A 21 -10.69 -6.41 6.46
C LYS A 21 -11.02 -7.07 7.81
N PRO A 22 -12.17 -6.73 8.42
CA PRO A 22 -13.08 -5.66 8.04
C PRO A 22 -12.55 -4.28 8.48
N ILE A 23 -12.68 -3.26 7.64
CA ILE A 23 -12.53 -1.87 8.06
C ILE A 23 -13.81 -1.13 7.71
N THR A 24 -14.48 -0.63 8.75
CA THR A 24 -15.71 0.16 8.63
C THR A 24 -15.48 1.64 8.89
N GLU A 25 -14.35 2.01 9.49
CA GLU A 25 -14.04 3.36 9.90
C GLU A 25 -13.22 4.12 8.85
N ARG A 26 -13.75 5.26 8.39
CA ARG A 26 -13.08 6.14 7.42
C ARG A 26 -11.69 6.58 7.90
N ALA A 27 -11.55 6.90 9.20
CA ALA A 27 -10.29 7.33 9.80
C ALA A 27 -9.20 6.26 9.66
N THR A 28 -9.54 4.99 9.82
CA THR A 28 -8.63 3.86 9.68
C THR A 28 -8.17 3.69 8.23
N VAL A 29 -9.08 3.84 7.26
CA VAL A 29 -8.72 3.82 5.83
C VAL A 29 -7.75 4.95 5.50
N ILE A 30 -8.02 6.18 5.98
CA ILE A 30 -7.14 7.36 5.78
C ILE A 30 -5.74 7.12 6.35
N HIS A 31 -5.64 6.61 7.58
CA HIS A 31 -4.35 6.28 8.18
C HIS A 31 -3.61 5.21 7.37
N CYS A 32 -4.32 4.19 6.89
CA CYS A 32 -3.75 3.11 6.09
C CYS A 32 -3.17 3.63 4.77
N VAL A 33 -3.95 4.41 4.00
CA VAL A 33 -3.47 4.97 2.72
C VAL A 33 -2.32 5.96 2.92
N THR A 34 -2.36 6.76 3.99
CA THR A 34 -1.25 7.67 4.33
C THR A 34 0.03 6.90 4.66
N ASN A 35 -0.09 5.77 5.36
CA ASN A 35 1.04 4.88 5.62
C ASN A 35 1.60 4.30 4.32
N PHE A 36 0.76 3.88 3.39
CA PHE A 36 1.23 3.39 2.09
C PHE A 36 1.95 4.44 1.25
N GLN A 37 1.61 5.74 1.37
CA GLN A 37 2.43 6.80 0.76
C GLN A 37 3.84 6.87 1.38
N SER A 38 3.95 6.69 2.70
CA SER A 38 5.24 6.62 3.37
C SER A 38 6.05 5.42 2.89
N VAL A 39 5.42 4.24 2.80
CA VAL A 39 6.07 3.03 2.28
C VAL A 39 6.51 3.21 0.84
N ARG A 40 5.67 3.77 -0.04
CA ARG A 40 6.03 4.09 -1.43
C ARG A 40 7.31 4.94 -1.49
N ARG A 41 7.42 5.98 -0.67
CA ARG A 41 8.61 6.85 -0.60
C ARG A 41 9.84 6.09 -0.12
N GLN A 42 9.70 5.21 0.87
CA GLN A 42 10.79 4.36 1.36
C GLN A 42 11.28 3.36 0.30
N LEU A 43 10.36 2.86 -0.53
CA LEU A 43 10.66 1.98 -1.66
C LEU A 43 11.12 2.74 -2.91
N ASN A 44 11.15 4.06 -2.87
CA ASN A 44 11.48 4.94 -4.00
C ASN A 44 10.67 4.62 -5.28
N GLN A 45 9.38 4.29 -5.12
CA GLN A 45 8.48 4.00 -6.23
C GLN A 45 7.73 5.26 -6.65
N GLU A 46 7.54 5.51 -7.95
CA GLU A 46 6.75 6.66 -8.42
C GLU A 46 5.29 6.56 -7.97
N SER A 47 4.73 5.35 -8.05
CA SER A 47 3.37 5.06 -7.63
C SER A 47 3.28 3.69 -6.95
N LEU A 48 2.18 3.44 -6.24
CA LEU A 48 1.95 2.18 -5.54
C LEU A 48 0.49 1.71 -5.65
N ALA A 49 0.30 0.47 -6.10
CA ALA A 49 -1.02 -0.15 -6.20
C ALA A 49 -1.43 -0.78 -4.86
N ILE A 50 -2.58 -0.39 -4.30
CA ILE A 50 -3.13 -0.82 -3.02
C ILE A 50 -4.36 -1.70 -3.24
N TRP A 51 -4.35 -2.89 -2.65
CA TRP A 51 -5.43 -3.85 -2.79
C TRP A 51 -6.38 -3.80 -1.61
N CYS A 52 -7.68 -3.94 -1.86
CA CYS A 52 -8.70 -3.98 -0.81
C CYS A 52 -9.92 -4.81 -1.24
N ASP A 53 -10.73 -5.20 -0.26
CA ASP A 53 -12.04 -5.82 -0.51
C ASP A 53 -13.07 -4.78 -0.97
N LYS A 54 -14.25 -5.24 -1.42
CA LYS A 54 -15.31 -4.39 -1.97
C LYS A 54 -15.81 -3.32 -1.00
N GLY A 55 -15.96 -3.64 0.28
CA GLY A 55 -16.46 -2.71 1.29
C GLY A 55 -15.47 -1.57 1.53
N VAL A 56 -14.20 -1.94 1.69
CA VAL A 56 -13.11 -0.96 1.84
C VAL A 56 -12.90 -0.16 0.56
N PHE A 57 -13.06 -0.77 -0.62
CA PHE A 57 -12.91 -0.09 -1.90
C PHE A 57 -13.89 1.08 -2.05
N ALA A 58 -15.14 0.89 -1.63
CA ALA A 58 -16.15 1.96 -1.67
C ALA A 58 -15.74 3.14 -0.77
N LEU A 59 -15.30 2.87 0.46
CA LEU A 59 -14.84 3.90 1.40
C LEU A 59 -13.55 4.59 0.92
N ALA A 60 -12.59 3.82 0.42
CA ALA A 60 -11.32 4.35 -0.08
C ALA A 60 -11.53 5.20 -1.34
N SER A 61 -12.43 4.79 -2.24
CA SER A 61 -12.80 5.59 -3.42
C SER A 61 -13.41 6.94 -3.03
N ASP A 62 -14.30 6.97 -2.05
CA ASP A 62 -14.85 8.23 -1.52
C ASP A 62 -13.76 9.17 -0.99
N ILE A 63 -12.82 8.63 -0.21
CA ILE A 63 -11.66 9.38 0.29
C ILE A 63 -10.83 9.93 -0.88
N TYR A 64 -10.55 9.10 -1.89
CA TYR A 64 -9.74 9.48 -3.06
C TYR A 64 -10.39 10.61 -3.83
N LEU A 65 -11.71 10.58 -4.03
CA LEU A 65 -12.43 11.63 -4.75
C LEU A 65 -12.43 12.97 -4.01
N HIS A 66 -12.45 12.95 -2.67
CA HIS A 66 -12.38 14.17 -1.86
C HIS A 66 -10.96 14.72 -1.71
N GLU A 67 -9.94 13.85 -1.79
CA GLU A 67 -8.53 14.19 -1.55
C GLU A 67 -7.64 13.81 -2.75
N THR A 68 -8.14 13.97 -3.99
CA THR A 68 -7.50 13.47 -5.23
C THR A 68 -6.03 13.87 -5.37
N ASN A 69 -5.71 15.13 -5.09
CA ASN A 69 -4.34 15.65 -5.20
C ASN A 69 -3.39 15.04 -4.16
N LYS A 70 -3.93 14.61 -3.01
CA LYS A 70 -3.14 14.06 -1.92
C LYS A 70 -2.73 12.62 -2.18
N PHE A 71 -3.60 11.82 -2.80
CA PHE A 71 -3.39 10.38 -3.01
C PHE A 71 -3.17 10.00 -4.48
N SER A 72 -2.77 10.95 -5.32
CA SER A 72 -2.56 10.75 -6.77
C SER A 72 -1.41 9.78 -7.11
N ASP A 73 -0.51 9.53 -6.15
CA ASP A 73 0.60 8.57 -6.25
C ASP A 73 0.20 7.15 -5.86
N LEU A 74 -1.07 6.92 -5.51
CA LEU A 74 -1.60 5.63 -5.13
C LEU A 74 -2.68 5.17 -6.12
N PHE A 75 -2.68 3.88 -6.42
CA PHE A 75 -3.69 3.26 -7.29
C PHE A 75 -4.51 2.27 -6.47
N LEU A 76 -5.80 2.57 -6.29
CA LEU A 76 -6.70 1.67 -5.57
C LEU A 76 -7.13 0.52 -6.48
N CYS A 77 -6.91 -0.71 -6.03
CA CYS A 77 -7.27 -1.94 -6.71
C CYS A 77 -8.28 -2.73 -5.88
N MET A 78 -9.35 -3.19 -6.53
CA MET A 78 -10.28 -4.13 -5.92
C MET A 78 -9.70 -5.54 -6.08
N GLY A 79 -9.43 -6.21 -4.98
CA GLY A 79 -8.94 -7.58 -4.98
C GLY A 79 -10.05 -8.63 -5.01
N PRO A 80 -9.74 -9.88 -5.40
CA PRO A 80 -10.69 -10.99 -5.36
C PRO A 80 -10.98 -11.50 -3.93
N PHE A 81 -10.42 -10.84 -2.91
CA PHE A 81 -10.40 -11.32 -1.54
C PHE A 81 -11.78 -11.12 -0.86
N HIS A 82 -12.65 -12.13 -0.97
CA HIS A 82 -13.96 -12.23 -0.29
C HIS A 82 -13.84 -12.17 1.22
#